data_AF-A0A1L9BPQ8-F1
#
_entry.id   AF-A0A1L9BPQ8-F1
#
_cell.length_a   1.000
_cell.length_b   1.000
_cell.length_c   1.000
_cell.angle_alpha   90.00
_cell.angle_beta   90.00
_cell.angle_gamma   90.00
#
_symmetry.space_group_name_H-M   'P 1'
#
loop_
_entity.id
_entity.type
_entity.pdbx_description
1 polymer ?
#
loop_
_entity_poly.entity_id
_entity_poly.type
_entity_poly.pdbx_seq_one_letter_code
_entity_poly.pdbx_strand_id
1 'polypeptide(L)'
;MKPALSVIDMIPDVHRTPALAALRKAVHEGRAGDVRLDRDDRDLAFFDGQVALTSPIGARLLMALYQQGRIKLKKPAARKLPTLSAYIQTEPAFRAEVQRLLAEDDARRARLAAIIADPACASPEEITPQLIDKLANAQLGHGVMGQVSVAGLTAHRGLGKAAGDDERTLQDSRVICWWIDADGRRRGDDE
;
A
#
# COMPACT_ATOMS: atom_id res chain seq x y z
N MET A 1 10.14 -6.00 2.26
CA MET A 1 10.02 -6.80 3.51
C MET A 1 10.21 -8.28 3.19
N LYS A 2 10.39 -9.15 4.21
CA LYS A 2 10.47 -10.62 4.04
C LYS A 2 9.47 -11.33 4.95
N PRO A 3 9.05 -12.57 4.64
CA PRO A 3 8.23 -13.36 5.55
C PRO A 3 8.87 -13.47 6.93
N ALA A 4 8.08 -13.26 7.98
CA ALA A 4 8.59 -13.13 9.35
C ALA A 4 9.35 -14.38 9.81
N LEU A 5 8.84 -15.57 9.49
CA LEU A 5 9.52 -16.83 9.81
C LEU A 5 10.86 -16.97 9.08
N SER A 6 10.97 -16.49 7.83
CA SER A 6 12.23 -16.50 7.09
C SER A 6 13.27 -15.55 7.70
N VAL A 7 12.84 -14.42 8.30
CA VAL A 7 13.73 -13.53 9.04
C VAL A 7 14.14 -14.15 10.38
N ILE A 8 13.22 -14.81 11.08
CA ILE A 8 13.50 -15.53 12.32
C ILE A 8 14.51 -16.66 12.09
N ASP A 9 14.38 -17.39 10.98
CA ASP A 9 15.29 -18.47 10.60
C ASP A 9 16.72 -18.00 10.28
N MET A 10 16.96 -16.68 10.18
CA MET A 10 18.32 -16.13 10.14
C MET A 10 19.04 -16.27 11.50
N ILE A 11 18.32 -16.60 12.56
CA ILE A 11 18.86 -17.00 13.87
C ILE A 11 18.95 -18.54 13.92
N PRO A 12 20.15 -19.11 14.07
CA PRO A 12 20.31 -20.56 14.13
C PRO A 12 19.65 -21.15 15.38
N ASP A 13 19.17 -22.39 15.25
CA ASP A 13 18.61 -23.17 16.36
C ASP A 13 17.46 -22.47 17.13
N VAL A 14 16.74 -21.56 16.50
CA VAL A 14 15.66 -20.80 17.14
C VAL A 14 14.36 -21.62 17.27
N HIS A 15 13.60 -21.36 18.34
CA HIS A 15 12.20 -21.77 18.40
C HIS A 15 11.33 -20.72 17.68
N ARG A 16 10.88 -21.06 16.47
CA ARG A 16 10.14 -20.15 15.56
C ARG A 16 8.93 -19.46 16.20
N THR A 17 7.99 -20.24 16.75
CA THR A 17 6.74 -19.69 17.30
C THR A 17 6.96 -18.76 18.49
N PRO A 18 7.76 -19.13 19.51
CA PRO A 18 8.13 -18.21 20.58
C PRO A 18 8.84 -16.94 20.09
N ALA A 19 9.76 -17.06 19.12
CA ALA A 19 10.47 -15.92 18.56
C ALA A 19 9.53 -14.96 17.82
N LEU A 20 8.58 -15.49 17.04
CA LEU A 20 7.56 -14.68 16.37
C LEU A 20 6.66 -13.95 17.36
N ALA A 21 6.20 -14.64 18.41
CA ALA A 21 5.39 -14.05 19.46
C ALA A 21 6.15 -12.94 20.21
N ALA A 22 7.44 -13.18 20.54
CA ALA A 22 8.30 -12.18 21.17
C ALA A 22 8.51 -10.96 20.28
N LEU A 23 8.75 -11.16 18.98
CA LEU A 23 8.89 -10.07 18.01
C LEU A 23 7.61 -9.24 17.90
N ARG A 24 6.44 -9.89 17.72
CA ARG A 24 5.13 -9.21 17.68
C ARG A 24 4.91 -8.35 18.91
N LYS A 25 5.17 -8.92 20.10
CA LYS A 25 5.05 -8.20 21.37
C LYS A 25 5.98 -6.99 21.43
N ALA A 26 7.26 -7.15 21.07
CA ALA A 26 8.24 -6.06 21.10
C ALA A 26 7.91 -4.93 20.10
N VAL A 27 7.37 -5.26 18.92
CA VAL A 27 6.91 -4.26 17.95
C VAL A 27 5.70 -3.52 18.49
N HIS A 28 4.72 -4.23 19.07
CA HIS A 28 3.56 -3.59 19.69
C HIS A 28 3.93 -2.68 20.87
N GLU A 29 4.93 -3.07 21.67
CA GLU A 29 5.48 -2.26 22.75
C GLU A 29 6.39 -1.12 22.24
N GLY A 30 6.85 -1.18 20.99
CA GLY A 30 7.76 -0.21 20.38
C GLY A 30 9.17 -0.24 20.94
N ARG A 31 9.59 -1.31 21.61
CA ARG A 31 10.92 -1.38 22.23
C ARG A 31 11.45 -2.81 22.43
N ALA A 32 12.77 -2.97 22.34
CA ALA A 32 13.50 -4.12 22.85
C ALA A 32 14.93 -3.70 23.20
N GLY A 33 15.31 -3.82 24.47
CA GLY A 33 16.59 -3.29 24.96
C GLY A 33 16.77 -1.82 24.66
N ASP A 34 17.88 -1.48 24.02
CA ASP A 34 18.22 -0.11 23.67
C ASP A 34 17.51 0.36 22.39
N VAL A 35 16.85 -0.54 21.66
CA VAL A 35 16.05 -0.20 20.49
C VAL A 35 14.71 0.36 20.95
N ARG A 36 14.43 1.60 20.54
CA ARG A 36 13.11 2.24 20.62
C ARG A 36 12.64 2.56 19.21
N LEU A 37 11.37 2.30 18.94
CA LEU A 37 10.69 2.67 17.72
C LEU A 37 9.72 3.81 18.02
N ASP A 38 9.68 4.80 17.13
CA ASP A 38 8.56 5.73 17.09
C ASP A 38 7.32 5.07 16.49
N ARG A 39 6.24 5.84 16.33
CA ARG A 39 4.97 5.33 15.83
C ARG A 39 5.09 4.82 14.39
N ASP A 40 5.74 5.58 13.52
CA ASP A 40 5.84 5.26 12.09
C ASP A 40 6.73 4.03 11.89
N ASP A 41 7.82 3.93 12.65
CA ASP A 41 8.71 2.78 12.65
C ASP A 41 8.03 1.50 13.12
N ARG A 42 7.08 1.58 14.05
CA ARG A 42 6.33 0.41 14.50
C ARG A 42 5.49 -0.18 13.38
N ASP A 43 4.79 0.67 12.64
CA ASP A 43 3.93 0.26 11.53
C ASP A 43 4.77 -0.31 10.38
N LEU A 44 5.99 0.20 10.18
CA LEU A 44 6.95 -0.31 9.21
C LEU A 44 7.74 -1.53 9.70
N ALA A 45 7.84 -1.79 11.00
CA ALA A 45 8.65 -2.87 11.55
C ALA A 45 8.06 -4.26 11.26
N PHE A 46 6.74 -4.38 11.36
CA PHE A 46 6.04 -5.66 11.24
C PHE A 46 4.63 -5.49 10.68
N PHE A 47 4.32 -6.24 9.63
CA PHE A 47 3.00 -6.28 9.03
C PHE A 47 2.35 -7.63 9.31
N ASP A 48 1.19 -7.63 9.99
CA ASP A 48 0.48 -8.84 10.41
C ASP A 48 -0.74 -9.14 9.51
N GLY A 49 -0.47 -9.36 8.22
CA GLY A 49 -1.49 -9.78 7.25
C GLY A 49 -1.60 -11.32 7.12
N GLN A 50 -2.17 -11.78 6.00
CA GLN A 50 -2.28 -13.23 5.69
C GLN A 50 -0.91 -13.93 5.75
N VAL A 51 0.15 -13.23 5.34
CA VAL A 51 1.53 -13.61 5.61
C VAL A 51 2.16 -12.51 6.45
N ALA A 52 2.61 -12.86 7.65
CA ALA A 52 3.34 -11.93 8.50
C ALA A 52 4.67 -11.55 7.84
N LEU A 53 4.95 -10.25 7.71
CA LEU A 53 6.17 -9.71 7.12
C LEU A 53 6.96 -8.91 8.15
N THR A 54 8.29 -9.03 8.09
CA THR A 54 9.22 -8.29 8.94
C THR A 54 10.14 -7.45 8.06
N SER A 55 10.25 -6.15 8.33
CA SER A 55 11.20 -5.25 7.66
C SER A 55 12.59 -5.32 8.30
N PRO A 56 13.61 -4.66 7.72
CA PRO A 56 14.91 -4.48 8.38
C PRO A 56 14.81 -3.79 9.75
N ILE A 57 13.84 -2.89 9.94
CA ILE A 57 13.57 -2.22 11.24
C ILE A 57 13.12 -3.27 12.28
N GLY A 58 12.17 -4.15 11.90
CA GLY A 58 11.75 -5.26 12.75
C GLY A 58 12.86 -6.28 13.00
N ALA A 59 13.77 -6.47 12.04
CA ALA A 59 14.94 -7.33 12.22
C ALA A 59 15.93 -6.76 13.25
N ARG A 60 16.05 -5.43 13.37
CA ARG A 60 16.85 -4.77 14.42
C ARG A 60 16.26 -5.01 15.81
N LEU A 61 14.93 -4.96 15.96
CA LEU A 61 14.25 -5.38 17.19
C LEU A 61 14.51 -6.86 17.52
N LEU A 62 14.43 -7.74 16.51
CA LEU A 62 14.70 -9.17 16.67
C LEU A 62 16.15 -9.42 17.14
N MET A 63 17.12 -8.69 16.59
CA MET A 63 18.52 -8.75 17.05
C MET A 63 18.67 -8.32 18.51
N ALA A 64 18.00 -7.23 18.92
CA ALA A 64 18.03 -6.79 20.31
C ALA A 64 17.42 -7.84 21.26
N LEU A 65 16.27 -8.43 20.90
CA LEU A 65 15.67 -9.53 21.67
C LEU A 65 16.62 -10.73 21.79
N TYR A 66 17.34 -11.06 20.73
CA TYR A 66 18.33 -12.14 20.73
C TYR A 66 19.48 -11.85 21.70
N GLN A 67 20.06 -10.65 21.62
CA GLN A 67 21.18 -10.23 22.48
C GLN A 67 20.80 -10.18 23.97
N GLN A 68 19.53 -9.92 24.26
CA GLN A 68 18.99 -9.94 25.63
C GLN A 68 18.63 -11.34 26.15
N GLY A 69 18.79 -12.39 25.34
CA GLY A 69 18.37 -13.75 25.72
C GLY A 69 16.84 -13.92 25.82
N ARG A 70 16.06 -13.01 25.21
CA ARG A 70 14.59 -13.08 25.17
C ARG A 70 14.06 -14.02 24.08
N ILE A 71 14.94 -14.49 23.21
CA ILE A 71 14.63 -15.48 22.17
C ILE A 71 14.99 -16.87 22.67
N LYS A 72 14.02 -17.79 22.66
CA LYS A 72 14.24 -19.19 23.05
C LYS A 72 15.01 -19.92 21.95
N LEU A 73 16.12 -20.56 22.33
CA LEU A 73 17.00 -21.33 21.44
C LEU A 73 17.03 -22.81 21.84
N LYS A 74 17.25 -23.68 20.86
CA LYS A 74 17.46 -25.14 21.02
C LYS A 74 18.89 -25.46 21.46
N LYS A 75 19.83 -24.57 21.14
CA LYS A 75 21.27 -24.68 21.43
C LYS A 75 21.80 -23.37 22.02
N PRO A 76 23.01 -23.36 22.61
CA PRO A 76 23.64 -22.13 23.09
C PRO A 76 23.73 -21.06 22.01
N ALA A 77 23.62 -19.79 22.42
CA ALA A 77 23.63 -18.66 21.52
C ALA A 77 24.94 -18.57 20.72
N ALA A 78 24.82 -18.49 19.39
CA ALA A 78 25.91 -18.13 18.51
C ALA A 78 26.39 -16.70 18.76
N ARG A 79 27.71 -16.49 18.75
CA ARG A 79 28.30 -15.16 19.01
C ARG A 79 27.98 -14.14 17.90
N LYS A 80 27.71 -14.58 16.67
CA LYS A 80 27.47 -13.73 15.51
C LYS A 80 26.29 -14.25 14.69
N LEU A 81 25.51 -13.33 14.13
CA LEU A 81 24.35 -13.60 13.28
C LEU A 81 24.49 -12.87 11.93
N PRO A 82 25.43 -13.29 11.06
CA PRO A 82 25.79 -12.53 9.86
C PRO A 82 24.61 -12.32 8.91
N THR A 83 23.75 -13.32 8.72
CA THR A 83 22.58 -13.23 7.85
C THR A 83 21.56 -12.20 8.35
N LEU A 84 21.30 -12.18 9.66
CA LEU A 84 20.40 -11.20 10.28
C LEU A 84 21.00 -9.80 10.23
N SER A 85 22.30 -9.66 10.53
CA SER A 85 23.03 -8.39 10.42
C SER A 85 23.01 -7.83 9.00
N ALA A 86 23.24 -8.67 7.98
CA ALA A 86 23.17 -8.25 6.58
C ALA A 86 21.78 -7.77 6.17
N TYR A 87 20.71 -8.42 6.67
CA TYR A 87 19.35 -7.94 6.41
C TYR A 87 19.08 -6.60 7.09
N ILE A 88 19.53 -6.39 8.33
CA ILE A 88 19.41 -5.11 9.05
C ILE A 88 20.13 -3.98 8.29
N GLN A 89 21.29 -4.25 7.69
CA GLN A 89 22.03 -3.25 6.90
C GLN A 89 21.26 -2.72 5.68
N THR A 90 20.19 -3.40 5.25
CA THR A 90 19.31 -2.90 4.17
C THR A 90 18.30 -1.85 4.65
N GLU A 91 18.25 -1.54 5.95
CA GLU A 91 17.32 -0.56 6.53
C GLU A 91 17.36 0.82 5.85
N PRO A 92 18.53 1.43 5.54
CA PRO A 92 18.57 2.75 4.90
C PRO A 92 17.91 2.74 3.51
N ALA A 93 18.18 1.71 2.70
CA ALA A 93 17.56 1.55 1.39
C ALA A 93 16.05 1.32 1.50
N PHE A 94 15.61 0.53 2.49
CA PHE A 94 14.20 0.32 2.77
C PHE A 94 13.50 1.64 3.15
N ARG A 95 14.10 2.46 4.01
CA ARG A 95 13.55 3.76 4.40
C ARG A 95 13.47 4.73 3.23
N ALA A 96 14.51 4.78 2.39
CA ALA A 96 14.51 5.62 1.20
C ALA A 96 13.37 5.25 0.23
N GLU A 97 13.12 3.95 0.05
CA GLU A 97 12.01 3.46 -0.78
C GLU A 97 10.64 3.85 -0.20
N VAL A 98 10.44 3.68 1.11
CA VAL A 98 9.19 4.09 1.78
C VAL A 98 8.95 5.59 1.60
N GLN A 99 9.97 6.42 1.80
CA GLN A 99 9.86 7.86 1.63
C GLN A 99 9.55 8.26 0.18
N ARG A 100 10.14 7.57 -0.80
CA ARG A 100 9.83 7.78 -2.22
C ARG A 100 8.36 7.50 -2.51
N LEU A 101 7.83 6.36 -2.04
CA LEU A 101 6.44 5.97 -2.26
C LEU A 101 5.45 6.92 -1.58
N LEU A 102 5.76 7.42 -0.38
CA LEU A 102 4.93 8.41 0.30
C LEU A 102 4.90 9.73 -0.47
N ALA A 103 6.07 10.22 -0.91
CA ALA A 103 6.16 11.45 -1.70
C ALA A 103 5.43 11.32 -3.06
N GLU A 104 5.52 10.15 -3.71
CA GLU A 104 4.78 9.85 -4.94
C GLU A 104 3.25 9.87 -4.72
N ASP A 105 2.77 9.26 -3.63
CA ASP A 105 1.32 9.26 -3.32
C ASP A 105 0.82 10.66 -2.94
N ASP A 106 1.58 11.42 -2.16
CA ASP A 106 1.27 12.81 -1.82
C ASP A 106 1.23 13.69 -3.07
N ALA A 107 2.20 13.56 -3.97
CA ALA A 107 2.21 14.27 -5.25
C ALA A 107 0.99 13.89 -6.11
N ARG A 108 0.62 12.60 -6.16
CA ARG A 108 -0.57 12.13 -6.88
C ARG A 108 -1.86 12.71 -6.30
N ARG A 109 -1.98 12.76 -4.98
CA ARG A 109 -3.15 13.35 -4.29
C ARG A 109 -3.24 14.85 -4.52
N ALA A 110 -2.12 15.55 -4.41
CA ALA A 110 -2.05 16.99 -4.69
C ALA A 110 -2.42 17.28 -6.15
N ARG A 111 -1.93 16.48 -7.10
CA ARG A 111 -2.27 16.62 -8.53
C ARG A 111 -3.76 16.37 -8.79
N LEU A 112 -4.34 15.33 -8.20
CA LEU A 112 -5.77 15.06 -8.28
C LEU A 112 -6.60 16.21 -7.70
N ALA A 113 -6.21 16.75 -6.55
CA ALA A 113 -6.90 17.88 -5.94
C ALA A 113 -6.84 19.14 -6.83
N ALA A 114 -5.69 19.40 -7.46
CA ALA A 114 -5.54 20.50 -8.42
C ALA A 114 -6.46 20.33 -9.63
N ILE A 115 -6.55 19.12 -10.19
CA ILE A 115 -7.46 18.83 -11.33
C ILE A 115 -8.93 18.95 -10.91
N ILE A 116 -9.31 18.52 -9.71
CA ILE A 116 -10.70 18.67 -9.23
C ILE A 116 -11.06 20.15 -9.06
N ALA A 117 -10.14 20.97 -8.57
CA ALA A 117 -10.34 22.41 -8.40
C ALA A 117 -10.37 23.17 -9.73
N ASP A 118 -9.52 22.79 -10.69
CA ASP A 118 -9.47 23.32 -12.05
C ASP A 118 -9.32 22.18 -13.07
N PRO A 119 -10.42 21.66 -13.62
CA PRO A 119 -10.39 20.54 -14.56
C PRO A 119 -9.71 20.84 -15.89
N ALA A 120 -9.58 22.12 -16.25
CA ALA A 120 -8.92 22.51 -17.48
C ALA A 120 -7.39 22.33 -17.41
N CYS A 121 -6.80 22.26 -16.21
CA CYS A 121 -5.36 22.07 -16.02
C CYS A 121 -4.87 20.62 -16.21
N ALA A 122 -5.79 19.68 -16.41
CA ALA A 122 -5.46 18.28 -16.68
C ALA A 122 -4.80 18.12 -18.07
N SER A 123 -3.83 17.22 -18.16
CA SER A 123 -3.29 16.77 -19.45
C SER A 123 -4.11 15.59 -20.00
N PRO A 124 -4.16 15.40 -21.32
CA PRO A 124 -4.94 14.30 -21.93
C PRO A 124 -4.58 12.91 -21.40
N GLU A 125 -3.30 12.68 -21.08
CA GLU A 125 -2.78 11.42 -20.53
C GLU A 125 -3.22 11.12 -19.09
N GLU A 126 -3.67 12.13 -18.34
CA GLU A 126 -4.19 11.96 -16.99
C GLU A 126 -5.66 11.54 -16.97
N ILE A 127 -6.35 11.62 -18.11
CA ILE A 127 -7.77 11.31 -18.23
C ILE A 127 -7.98 9.81 -18.12
N THR A 128 -8.70 9.41 -17.08
CA THR A 128 -9.05 8.02 -16.78
C THR A 128 -10.50 7.96 -16.32
N PRO A 129 -11.18 6.80 -16.44
CA PRO A 129 -12.52 6.62 -15.89
C PRO A 129 -12.61 7.00 -14.41
N GLN A 130 -11.60 6.65 -13.61
CA GLN A 130 -11.55 6.96 -12.18
C GLN A 130 -11.41 8.47 -11.91
N LEU A 131 -10.67 9.20 -12.75
CA LEU A 131 -10.58 10.66 -12.64
C LEU A 131 -11.94 11.29 -12.96
N ILE A 132 -12.61 10.84 -14.03
CA ILE A 132 -13.92 11.34 -14.45
C ILE A 132 -14.97 11.09 -13.36
N ASP A 133 -15.01 9.89 -12.76
CA ASP A 133 -15.95 9.59 -11.67
C ASP A 133 -15.73 10.51 -10.46
N LYS A 134 -14.47 10.73 -10.06
CA LYS A 134 -14.13 11.65 -8.96
C LYS A 134 -14.52 13.09 -9.28
N LEU A 135 -14.27 13.54 -10.51
CA LEU A 135 -14.64 14.87 -10.96
C LEU A 135 -16.17 15.05 -10.99
N ALA A 136 -16.91 14.08 -11.52
CA ALA A 136 -18.36 14.07 -11.52
C ALA A 136 -18.94 14.07 -10.10
N ASN A 137 -18.37 13.28 -9.18
CA ASN A 137 -18.77 13.32 -7.77
C ASN A 137 -18.55 14.71 -7.15
N ALA A 138 -17.45 15.39 -7.50
CA ALA A 138 -17.14 16.73 -6.98
C ALA A 138 -18.03 17.84 -7.59
N GLN A 139 -18.37 17.75 -8.89
CA GLN A 139 -19.14 18.80 -9.59
C GLN A 139 -20.65 18.58 -9.57
N LEU A 140 -21.10 17.34 -9.75
CA LEU A 140 -22.52 16.99 -9.90
C LEU A 140 -23.11 16.41 -8.60
N GLY A 141 -22.25 15.94 -7.70
CA GLY A 141 -22.64 15.24 -6.48
C GLY A 141 -22.49 13.71 -6.58
N HIS A 142 -22.45 13.07 -5.42
CA HIS A 142 -22.24 11.62 -5.32
C HIS A 142 -23.35 10.84 -6.03
N GLY A 143 -22.94 9.93 -6.93
CA GLY A 143 -23.87 9.05 -7.67
C GLY A 143 -24.68 9.73 -8.77
N VAL A 144 -24.47 11.03 -9.01
CA VAL A 144 -25.17 11.76 -10.07
C VAL A 144 -24.52 11.46 -11.42
N MET A 145 -25.36 11.05 -12.38
CA MET A 145 -24.98 10.82 -13.78
C MET A 145 -25.02 12.12 -14.56
N GLY A 146 -24.18 12.23 -15.59
CA GLY A 146 -24.14 13.45 -16.39
C GLY A 146 -22.83 13.62 -17.13
N GLN A 147 -22.55 14.86 -17.49
CA GLN A 147 -21.37 15.25 -18.26
C GLN A 147 -20.53 16.21 -17.44
N VAL A 148 -19.20 16.08 -17.58
CA VAL A 148 -18.22 16.99 -16.97
C VAL A 148 -17.22 17.40 -18.04
N SER A 149 -16.61 18.57 -17.86
CA SER A 149 -15.53 19.06 -18.72
C SER A 149 -14.18 18.85 -18.03
N VAL A 150 -13.21 18.28 -18.74
CA VAL A 150 -11.84 18.03 -18.25
C VAL A 150 -10.85 18.17 -19.40
N ALA A 151 -9.77 18.93 -19.23
CA ALA A 151 -8.79 19.25 -20.28
C ALA A 151 -9.43 19.79 -21.59
N GLY A 152 -10.57 20.48 -21.49
CA GLY A 152 -11.33 20.94 -22.66
C GLY A 152 -12.11 19.83 -23.40
N LEU A 153 -12.09 18.59 -22.92
CA LEU A 153 -12.88 17.47 -23.43
C LEU A 153 -14.18 17.31 -22.64
N THR A 154 -15.24 16.92 -23.32
CA THR A 154 -16.48 16.45 -22.67
C THR A 154 -16.32 14.98 -22.28
N ALA A 155 -16.44 14.72 -20.99
CA ALA A 155 -16.46 13.39 -20.41
C ALA A 155 -17.85 13.07 -19.86
N HIS A 156 -18.18 11.79 -19.83
CA HIS A 156 -19.51 11.28 -19.53
C HIS A 156 -19.44 10.29 -18.39
N ARG A 157 -20.43 10.36 -17.50
CA ARG A 157 -20.71 9.36 -16.46
C ARG A 157 -22.14 8.86 -16.64
N GLY A 158 -22.29 7.56 -16.79
CA GLY A 158 -23.58 6.92 -17.01
C GLY A 158 -23.66 5.52 -16.41
N LEU A 159 -24.73 4.82 -16.72
CA LEU A 159 -24.89 3.39 -16.40
C LEU A 159 -24.59 2.57 -17.66
N GLY A 160 -23.73 1.56 -17.52
CA GLY A 160 -23.49 0.54 -18.54
C GLY A 160 -24.61 -0.50 -18.56
N LYS A 161 -24.68 -1.28 -19.63
CA LYS A 161 -25.63 -2.38 -19.74
C LYS A 161 -25.20 -3.53 -18.83
N ALA A 162 -26.19 -4.20 -18.23
CA ALA A 162 -25.95 -5.45 -17.52
C ALA A 162 -25.42 -6.51 -18.50
N ALA A 163 -24.33 -7.17 -18.14
CA ALA A 163 -23.79 -8.27 -18.93
C ALA A 163 -24.65 -9.54 -18.70
N GLY A 164 -25.68 -9.74 -19.53
CA GLY A 164 -26.39 -11.02 -19.65
C GLY A 164 -27.92 -10.93 -19.71
N ASP A 165 -28.51 -11.76 -20.59
CA ASP A 165 -29.96 -11.98 -20.79
C ASP A 165 -30.61 -12.85 -19.69
N ASP A 166 -29.98 -12.97 -18.51
CA ASP A 166 -30.49 -13.81 -17.43
C ASP A 166 -31.38 -12.95 -16.52
N GLU A 167 -32.70 -13.13 -16.63
CA GLU A 167 -33.77 -12.41 -15.92
C GLU A 167 -33.68 -12.47 -14.36
N ARG A 168 -32.65 -13.11 -13.81
CA ARG A 168 -32.36 -13.18 -12.36
C ARG A 168 -31.32 -12.17 -11.86
N THR A 169 -30.74 -11.35 -12.72
CA THR A 169 -29.72 -10.35 -12.35
C THR A 169 -30.21 -8.92 -12.64
N LEU A 170 -31.33 -8.52 -12.03
CA LEU A 170 -31.89 -7.16 -12.09
C LEU A 170 -31.06 -6.09 -11.34
N GLN A 171 -29.79 -6.35 -11.01
CA GLN A 171 -29.05 -5.56 -10.01
C GLN A 171 -27.60 -5.19 -10.34
N ASP A 172 -27.21 -5.06 -11.61
CA ASP A 172 -25.85 -4.55 -11.89
C ASP A 172 -25.81 -3.52 -13.03
N SER A 173 -26.53 -2.41 -12.82
CA SER A 173 -26.22 -1.17 -13.54
C SER A 173 -24.87 -0.64 -13.04
N ARG A 174 -23.78 -1.03 -13.70
CA ARG A 174 -22.43 -0.52 -13.38
C ARG A 174 -22.30 0.93 -13.82
N VAL A 175 -21.72 1.78 -12.98
CA VAL A 175 -21.32 3.14 -13.38
C VAL A 175 -20.16 3.06 -14.37
N ILE A 176 -20.32 3.66 -15.53
CA ILE A 176 -19.30 3.74 -16.58
C ILE A 176 -18.89 5.21 -16.79
N CYS A 177 -17.59 5.43 -16.99
CA CYS A 177 -17.05 6.74 -17.34
C CYS A 177 -16.27 6.67 -18.66
N TRP A 178 -16.59 7.55 -19.60
CA TRP A 178 -16.00 7.56 -20.94
C TRP A 178 -15.88 8.98 -21.50
N TRP A 179 -15.04 9.18 -22.51
CA TRP A 179 -14.86 10.45 -23.20
C TRP A 179 -14.51 10.22 -24.68
N ILE A 180 -14.52 11.29 -25.47
CA ILE A 180 -14.04 11.29 -26.86
C ILE A 180 -12.70 12.02 -26.88
N ASP A 181 -11.67 11.37 -27.41
CA ASP A 181 -10.33 11.97 -27.55
C ASP A 181 -10.24 12.91 -28.77
N ALA A 182 -9.09 13.57 -28.93
CA ALA A 182 -8.84 14.52 -30.02
C ALA A 182 -8.92 13.87 -31.41
N ASP A 183 -8.76 12.55 -31.52
CA ASP A 183 -8.90 11.79 -32.76
C ASP A 183 -10.36 11.37 -33.04
N GLY A 184 -11.30 11.78 -32.19
CA GLY A 184 -12.70 11.41 -32.28
C GLY A 184 -13.00 9.98 -31.82
N ARG A 185 -12.07 9.32 -31.11
CA ARG A 185 -12.26 7.95 -30.62
C ARG A 185 -12.81 7.96 -29.20
N ARG A 186 -13.77 7.09 -28.94
CA ARG A 186 -14.23 6.83 -27.58
C ARG A 186 -13.14 6.13 -26.77
N ARG A 187 -12.94 6.59 -25.55
CA ARG A 187 -12.03 6.04 -24.55
C ARG A 187 -12.76 5.86 -23.22
N GLY A 188 -12.22 5.01 -22.36
CA GLY A 188 -12.74 4.77 -21.01
C GLY A 188 -13.45 3.43 -20.88
N ASP A 189 -14.47 3.39 -20.03
CA ASP A 189 -15.24 2.17 -19.81
C ASP A 189 -16.09 1.79 -21.04
N ASP A 190 -16.09 0.49 -21.34
CA ASP A 190 -16.98 -0.12 -22.32
C ASP A 190 -18.43 -0.09 -21.82
N GLU A 191 -19.36 -0.08 -22.78
CA GLU A 191 -20.80 0.05 -22.55
C GLU A 191 -21.50 -1.27 -22.18
#